data_AF-A0A9E3QAW7-F1
#
_entry.id   AF-A0A9E3QAW7-F1
#
_cell.length_a   1.000
_cell.length_b   1.000
_cell.length_c   1.000
_cell.angle_alpha   90.00
_cell.angle_beta   90.00
_cell.angle_gamma   90.00
#
_symmetry.space_group_name_H-M   'P 1'
#
loop_
_entity.id
_entity.type
_entity.pdbx_description
1 polymer ?
#
loop_
_entity_poly.entity_id
_entity_poly.type
_entity_poly.pdbx_seq_one_letter_code
_entity_poly.pdbx_strand_id
1 'polypeptide(L)'
;MSSLTHATALLVLGAGLFPAFTSAAPPPLGGEPFAALSNEECWQRLPPTISGGSQRLPNWARLTVRSLPRTTAAMLNLDWLQRTRNPLGPVLRAKMRWVAADANRCAYAQATAEADLRRAGLGDAEIENLKAGPDLWPAGELAALEFARRVTLDASSVTDAEVAELRQSYGDEKVVAMVLLLAYANFQDRLLLTLNVPLEDGGPMPPVEVRFARDAKAPSVPARARPEDLARDAAGADGSDVPTVVDDPEWGAVKFEILQTNLDSQRANNGRIPVPSFGEVLKKLPDDIPRPEKPVQIRWSLVCMGYQPELAAAWSACTRNFRDEAQQDRVFEESLFWVVTRTIHCFY
;
A
#
# COMPACT_ATOMS: atom_id res chain seq x y z
N MET A 1 -64.02 1.90 -26.60
CA MET A 1 -64.38 1.06 -25.43
C MET A 1 -63.60 -0.23 -25.60
N SER A 2 -62.67 -0.71 -24.77
CA SER A 2 -62.15 -0.40 -23.44
C SER A 2 -60.80 -1.15 -23.38
N SER A 3 -59.66 -0.49 -23.18
CA SER A 3 -58.86 -0.47 -21.93
C SER A 3 -57.98 -1.71 -21.65
N LEU A 4 -56.65 -1.45 -21.59
CA LEU A 4 -55.61 -1.93 -20.63
C LEU A 4 -55.40 -3.47 -20.52
N THR A 5 -54.18 -4.03 -20.37
CA THR A 5 -53.02 -3.59 -19.58
C THR A 5 -51.81 -4.46 -19.99
N HIS A 6 -50.62 -3.87 -20.10
CA HIS A 6 -49.36 -4.61 -20.23
C HIS A 6 -49.01 -5.26 -18.89
N ALA A 7 -48.78 -6.58 -18.89
CA ALA A 7 -48.22 -7.29 -17.75
C ALA A 7 -46.70 -7.45 -17.96
N THR A 8 -45.95 -6.62 -17.25
CA THR A 8 -44.51 -6.70 -17.08
C THR A 8 -44.16 -7.98 -16.32
N ALA A 9 -43.50 -8.93 -16.97
CA ALA A 9 -42.94 -10.09 -16.28
C ALA A 9 -41.67 -9.66 -15.53
N LEU A 10 -41.80 -9.49 -14.21
CA LEU A 10 -40.66 -9.33 -13.29
C LEU A 10 -39.90 -10.67 -13.25
N LEU A 11 -38.72 -10.70 -13.84
CA LEU A 11 -37.76 -11.79 -13.67
C LEU A 11 -37.04 -11.57 -12.32
N VAL A 12 -37.53 -12.25 -11.29
CA VAL A 12 -36.84 -12.37 -10.00
C VAL A 12 -35.61 -13.25 -10.22
N LEU A 13 -34.46 -12.62 -10.45
CA LEU A 13 -33.16 -13.29 -10.36
C LEU A 13 -32.94 -13.65 -8.89
N GLY A 14 -32.97 -14.96 -8.61
CA GLY A 14 -32.75 -15.51 -7.29
C GLY A 14 -31.43 -15.03 -6.71
N ALA A 15 -31.51 -14.50 -5.49
CA ALA A 15 -30.35 -14.27 -4.65
C ALA A 15 -29.61 -15.60 -4.47
N GLY A 16 -28.49 -15.76 -5.18
CA GLY A 16 -27.51 -16.78 -4.88
C GLY A 16 -27.03 -16.54 -3.46
N LEU A 17 -27.35 -17.47 -2.56
CA LEU A 17 -26.80 -17.55 -1.22
C LEU A 17 -25.28 -17.76 -1.35
N PHE A 18 -24.52 -16.68 -1.36
CA PHE A 18 -23.10 -16.76 -1.04
C PHE A 18 -23.01 -17.13 0.45
N PRO A 19 -22.20 -18.14 0.82
CA PRO A 19 -21.95 -18.39 2.23
C PRO A 19 -21.38 -17.10 2.83
N ALA A 20 -22.08 -16.58 3.83
CA ALA A 20 -21.55 -15.49 4.64
C ALA A 20 -20.24 -16.01 5.24
N PHE A 21 -19.11 -15.51 4.74
CA PHE A 21 -17.85 -15.66 5.45
C PHE A 21 -18.06 -14.97 6.79
N THR A 22 -18.25 -15.77 7.84
CA THR A 22 -18.13 -15.28 9.21
C THR A 22 -16.70 -14.79 9.32
N SER A 23 -16.50 -13.48 9.19
CA SER A 23 -15.26 -12.82 9.57
C SER A 23 -15.08 -13.08 11.05
N ALA A 24 -14.34 -14.13 11.38
CA ALA A 24 -13.84 -14.32 12.72
C ALA A 24 -13.11 -13.03 13.08
N ALA A 25 -13.43 -12.46 14.25
CA ALA A 25 -12.65 -11.35 14.77
C ALA A 25 -11.18 -11.79 14.76
N PRO A 26 -10.26 -10.99 14.20
CA PRO A 26 -8.85 -11.34 14.22
C PRO A 26 -8.47 -11.59 15.68
N PRO A 27 -7.71 -12.64 15.98
CA PRO A 27 -7.25 -12.88 17.34
C PRO A 27 -6.58 -11.60 17.85
N PRO A 28 -6.78 -11.22 19.12
CA PRO A 28 -6.06 -10.10 19.68
C PRO A 28 -4.57 -10.33 19.41
N LEU A 29 -3.86 -9.30 18.96
CA LEU A 29 -2.41 -9.33 18.75
C LEU A 29 -1.73 -9.56 20.11
N GLY A 30 -1.69 -10.81 20.54
CA GLY A 30 -1.12 -11.26 21.80
C GLY A 30 0.38 -11.45 21.62
N GLY A 31 1.13 -10.39 21.91
CA GLY A 31 2.59 -10.42 21.94
C GLY A 31 3.13 -9.11 22.51
N GLU A 32 4.20 -9.19 23.30
CA GLU A 32 4.95 -8.01 23.70
C GLU A 32 5.39 -7.23 22.44
N PRO A 33 5.18 -5.90 22.36
CA PRO A 33 5.65 -5.11 21.25
C PRO A 33 7.14 -5.35 20.99
N PHE A 34 7.55 -5.36 19.73
CA PHE A 34 8.96 -5.41 19.40
C PHE A 34 9.70 -4.25 20.10
N ALA A 35 10.85 -4.53 20.72
CA ALA A 35 11.62 -3.51 21.41
C ALA A 35 12.25 -2.54 20.40
N ALA A 36 11.80 -1.27 20.41
CA ALA A 36 12.37 -0.21 19.60
C ALA A 36 13.76 0.19 20.11
N LEU A 37 14.70 0.42 19.19
CA LEU A 37 16.00 0.99 19.53
C LEU A 37 15.84 2.44 20.02
N SER A 38 16.81 2.95 20.78
CA SER A 38 16.86 4.38 21.10
C SER A 38 17.04 5.23 19.83
N ASN A 39 16.66 6.51 19.89
CA ASN A 39 16.80 7.40 18.73
C ASN A 39 18.24 7.49 18.24
N GLU A 40 19.20 7.59 19.16
CA GLU A 40 20.63 7.65 18.85
C GLU A 40 21.13 6.38 18.16
N GLU A 41 20.81 5.20 18.70
CA GLU A 41 21.18 3.92 18.09
C GLU A 41 20.57 3.75 16.69
N CYS A 42 19.37 4.29 16.45
CA CYS A 42 18.77 4.28 15.12
C CYS A 42 19.62 5.09 14.12
N TRP A 43 20.03 6.29 14.48
CA TRP A 43 20.85 7.13 13.60
C TRP A 43 22.23 6.55 13.33
N GLN A 44 22.81 5.80 14.27
CA GLN A 44 24.05 5.06 14.05
C GLN A 44 23.90 3.90 13.04
N ARG A 45 22.67 3.38 12.87
CA ARG A 45 22.37 2.27 11.94
C ARG A 45 21.85 2.73 10.58
N LEU A 46 21.25 3.91 10.51
CA LEU A 46 20.80 4.51 9.25
C LEU A 46 21.99 4.87 8.35
N PRO A 47 21.78 4.97 7.02
CA PRO A 47 22.77 5.56 6.14
C PRO A 47 23.18 6.97 6.60
N PRO A 48 24.41 7.41 6.29
CA PRO A 48 24.85 8.77 6.59
C PRO A 48 23.90 9.83 6.02
N THR A 49 23.62 10.87 6.80
CA THR A 49 22.75 11.97 6.38
C THR A 49 23.55 13.12 5.77
N ILE A 50 23.01 13.74 4.73
CA ILE A 50 23.43 15.04 4.22
C ILE A 50 22.80 16.16 5.05
N SER A 51 21.52 16.01 5.43
CA SER A 51 20.78 16.97 6.26
C SER A 51 19.67 16.27 7.04
N GLY A 52 19.21 16.89 8.13
CA GLY A 52 18.09 16.39 8.94
C GLY A 52 18.42 15.19 9.83
N GLY A 53 19.70 14.88 10.06
CA GLY A 53 20.12 13.84 11.00
C GLY A 53 19.78 14.18 12.45
N SER A 54 19.74 13.15 13.30
CA SER A 54 19.49 13.26 14.75
C SER A 54 18.10 13.73 15.17
N GLN A 55 17.19 13.99 14.23
CA GLN A 55 15.79 14.27 14.54
C GLN A 55 15.16 13.09 15.30
N ARG A 56 14.08 13.36 16.04
CA ARG A 56 13.29 12.28 16.63
C ARG A 56 12.66 11.44 15.50
N LEU A 57 12.82 10.13 15.56
CA LEU A 57 12.26 9.18 14.60
C LEU A 57 10.92 8.63 15.10
N PRO A 58 9.96 8.37 14.19
CA PRO A 58 8.73 7.68 14.54
C PRO A 58 9.02 6.25 14.99
N ASN A 59 8.17 5.69 15.83
CA ASN A 59 8.37 4.37 16.44
C ASN A 59 8.48 3.27 15.39
N TRP A 60 7.72 3.35 14.27
CA TRP A 60 7.85 2.37 13.20
C TRP A 60 9.27 2.34 12.60
N ALA A 61 9.92 3.49 12.43
CA ALA A 61 11.28 3.56 11.90
C ALA A 61 12.30 2.99 12.90
N ARG A 62 12.09 3.26 14.20
CA ARG A 62 12.94 2.74 15.28
C ARG A 62 12.87 1.21 15.41
N LEU A 63 11.77 0.60 14.96
CA LEU A 63 11.59 -0.85 14.91
C LEU A 63 12.23 -1.45 13.66
N THR A 64 12.00 -0.87 12.48
CA THR A 64 12.44 -1.45 11.21
C THR A 64 13.94 -1.28 10.96
N VAL A 65 14.57 -0.22 11.47
CA VAL A 65 15.97 0.10 11.21
C VAL A 65 16.93 -1.01 11.64
N ARG A 66 16.56 -1.81 12.65
CA ARG A 66 17.39 -2.91 13.15
C ARG A 66 17.71 -3.93 12.07
N SER A 67 16.72 -4.24 11.24
CA SER A 67 16.81 -5.29 10.22
C SER A 67 16.95 -4.73 8.82
N LEU A 68 16.41 -3.54 8.56
CA LEU A 68 16.24 -2.96 7.23
C LEU A 68 16.63 -1.47 7.20
N PRO A 69 17.90 -1.10 7.48
CA PRO A 69 18.32 0.29 7.62
C PRO A 69 18.15 1.13 6.35
N ARG A 70 18.52 0.63 5.16
CA ARG A 70 18.32 1.37 3.90
C ARG A 70 16.86 1.42 3.48
N THR A 71 16.10 0.35 3.72
CA THR A 71 14.66 0.35 3.48
C THR A 71 13.98 1.37 4.40
N THR A 72 14.35 1.41 5.68
CA THR A 72 13.82 2.38 6.65
C THR A 72 14.14 3.82 6.22
N ALA A 73 15.37 4.08 5.78
CA ALA A 73 15.76 5.39 5.25
C ALA A 73 14.94 5.79 4.01
N ALA A 74 14.74 4.86 3.07
CA ALA A 74 13.90 5.10 1.89
C ALA A 74 12.43 5.33 2.25
N MET A 75 11.92 4.60 3.25
CA MET A 75 10.56 4.76 3.77
C MET A 75 10.35 6.09 4.46
N LEU A 76 11.34 6.61 5.21
CA LEU A 76 11.25 7.96 5.80
C LEU A 76 11.07 9.02 4.71
N ASN A 77 11.83 8.92 3.62
CA ASN A 77 11.69 9.83 2.47
C ASN A 77 10.33 9.66 1.79
N LEU A 78 9.86 8.42 1.59
CA LEU A 78 8.54 8.17 1.00
C LEU A 78 7.41 8.71 1.88
N ASP A 79 7.46 8.51 3.20
CA ASP A 79 6.47 9.05 4.15
C ASP A 79 6.42 10.58 4.06
N TRP A 80 7.59 11.21 4.08
CA TRP A 80 7.70 12.66 3.95
C TRP A 80 7.08 13.14 2.63
N LEU A 81 7.44 12.56 1.48
CA LEU A 81 6.87 12.94 0.19
C LEU A 81 5.35 12.78 0.16
N GLN A 82 4.82 11.66 0.66
CA GLN A 82 3.39 11.41 0.69
C GLN A 82 2.63 12.39 1.60
N ARG A 83 3.25 12.83 2.70
CA ARG A 83 2.62 13.72 3.69
C ARG A 83 2.83 15.19 3.44
N THR A 84 3.83 15.58 2.64
CA THR A 84 4.17 16.99 2.41
C THR A 84 4.08 17.41 0.94
N ARG A 85 4.51 16.55 0.01
CA ARG A 85 4.69 16.87 -1.43
C ARG A 85 3.63 16.27 -2.35
N ASN A 86 2.82 15.32 -1.91
CA ASN A 86 1.77 14.73 -2.74
C ASN A 86 0.81 15.82 -3.29
N PRO A 87 0.54 15.86 -4.61
CA PRO A 87 -0.16 16.96 -5.29
C PRO A 87 -1.67 17.03 -5.02
N LEU A 88 -2.23 16.13 -4.22
CA LEU A 88 -3.62 16.20 -3.76
C LEU A 88 -3.87 17.35 -2.79
N GLY A 89 -2.81 17.98 -2.28
CA GLY A 89 -2.89 18.99 -1.23
C GLY A 89 -3.03 18.39 0.17
N PRO A 90 -2.75 19.17 1.22
CA PRO A 90 -2.60 18.66 2.59
C PRO A 90 -3.88 18.08 3.18
N VAL A 91 -5.04 18.68 2.87
CA VAL A 91 -6.32 18.25 3.42
C VAL A 91 -6.78 16.92 2.78
N LEU A 92 -6.94 16.90 1.44
CA LEU A 92 -7.47 15.72 0.75
C LEU A 92 -6.60 14.48 0.96
N ARG A 93 -5.26 14.61 0.90
CA ARG A 93 -4.36 13.47 1.14
C ARG A 93 -4.48 12.92 2.55
N ALA A 94 -4.65 13.78 3.55
CA ALA A 94 -4.80 13.35 4.94
C ALA A 94 -6.19 12.72 5.19
N LYS A 95 -7.26 13.24 4.58
CA LYS A 95 -8.60 12.62 4.63
C LYS A 95 -8.61 11.23 4.00
N MET A 96 -8.03 11.07 2.81
CA MET A 96 -7.92 9.77 2.14
C MET A 96 -7.09 8.76 2.94
N ARG A 97 -5.97 9.21 3.55
CA ARG A 97 -5.18 8.37 4.46
C ARG A 97 -5.98 7.97 5.69
N TRP A 98 -6.76 8.87 6.27
CA TRP A 98 -7.61 8.58 7.42
C TRP A 98 -8.67 7.52 7.06
N VAL A 99 -9.33 7.66 5.91
CA VAL A 99 -10.32 6.67 5.42
C VAL A 99 -9.70 5.29 5.18
N ALA A 100 -8.50 5.23 4.60
CA ALA A 100 -7.77 3.98 4.46
C ALA A 100 -7.42 3.36 5.82
N ALA A 101 -6.92 4.18 6.75
CA ALA A 101 -6.57 3.74 8.10
C ALA A 101 -7.79 3.24 8.89
N ASP A 102 -8.94 3.89 8.74
CA ASP A 102 -10.20 3.46 9.35
C ASP A 102 -10.67 2.11 8.78
N ALA A 103 -10.65 1.96 7.45
CA ALA A 103 -10.99 0.70 6.79
C ALA A 103 -10.05 -0.45 7.20
N ASN A 104 -8.76 -0.16 7.40
CA ASN A 104 -7.77 -1.13 7.90
C ASN A 104 -7.79 -1.29 9.44
N ARG A 105 -8.55 -0.47 10.17
CA ARG A 105 -8.57 -0.40 11.64
C ARG A 105 -7.19 -0.12 12.26
N CYS A 106 -6.40 0.75 11.62
CA CYS A 106 -5.07 1.12 12.07
C CYS A 106 -5.09 2.41 12.91
N ALA A 107 -5.20 2.27 14.24
CA ALA A 107 -5.28 3.41 15.16
C ALA A 107 -4.08 4.38 15.07
N TYR A 108 -2.86 3.85 14.87
CA TYR A 108 -1.66 4.67 14.68
C TYR A 108 -1.81 5.59 13.44
N ALA A 109 -2.26 5.03 12.32
CA ALA A 109 -2.40 5.76 11.07
C ALA A 109 -3.59 6.73 11.11
N GLN A 110 -4.70 6.37 11.76
CA GLN A 110 -5.82 7.29 12.03
C GLN A 110 -5.34 8.52 12.80
N ALA A 111 -4.65 8.31 13.95
CA ALA A 111 -4.14 9.40 14.77
C ALA A 111 -3.14 10.28 13.99
N THR A 112 -2.26 9.66 13.19
CA THR A 112 -1.30 10.39 12.35
C THR A 112 -2.00 11.25 11.30
N ALA A 113 -3.02 10.72 10.62
CA ALA A 113 -3.79 11.44 9.62
C ALA A 113 -4.60 12.59 10.25
N GLU A 114 -5.20 12.39 11.43
CA GLU A 114 -5.88 13.46 12.17
C GLU A 114 -4.92 14.60 12.56
N ALA A 115 -3.71 14.25 13.01
CA ALA A 115 -2.69 15.26 13.33
C ALA A 115 -2.24 16.02 12.08
N ASP A 116 -2.15 15.36 10.92
CA ASP A 116 -1.88 16.03 9.64
C ASP A 116 -3.04 16.95 9.22
N LEU A 117 -4.29 16.56 9.43
CA LEU A 117 -5.47 17.41 9.17
C LEU A 117 -5.45 18.67 10.05
N ARG A 118 -5.17 18.53 11.35
CA ARG A 118 -5.03 19.67 12.27
C ARG A 118 -3.89 20.60 11.85
N ARG A 119 -2.73 20.05 11.45
CA ARG A 119 -1.60 20.83 10.91
C ARG A 119 -1.96 21.54 9.60
N ALA A 120 -2.86 20.97 8.80
CA ALA A 120 -3.38 21.59 7.58
C ALA A 120 -4.45 22.67 7.84
N GLY A 121 -4.84 22.88 9.10
CA GLY A 121 -5.79 23.91 9.52
C GLY A 121 -7.25 23.46 9.59
N LEU A 122 -7.54 22.16 9.48
CA LEU A 122 -8.92 21.67 9.71
C LEU A 122 -9.28 21.74 11.19
N GLY A 123 -10.50 22.20 11.47
CA GLY A 123 -11.05 22.22 12.82
C GLY A 123 -11.51 20.84 13.29
N ASP A 124 -11.57 20.64 14.61
CA ASP A 124 -11.99 19.35 15.19
C ASP A 124 -13.40 18.93 14.73
N ALA A 125 -14.33 19.87 14.53
CA ALA A 125 -15.67 19.55 14.02
C ALA A 125 -15.66 18.93 12.61
N GLU A 126 -14.76 19.39 11.73
CA GLU A 126 -14.62 18.83 10.39
C GLU A 126 -13.98 17.43 10.41
N ILE A 127 -13.06 17.21 11.36
CA ILE A 127 -12.47 15.89 11.60
C ILE A 127 -13.53 14.92 12.16
N GLU A 128 -14.38 15.37 13.08
CA GLU A 128 -15.49 14.55 13.58
C GLU A 128 -16.52 14.23 12.47
N ASN A 129 -16.79 15.15 11.55
CA ASN A 129 -17.62 14.86 10.38
C ASN A 129 -16.99 13.78 9.47
N LEU A 130 -15.68 13.84 9.24
CA LEU A 130 -14.97 12.79 8.49
C LEU A 130 -15.14 11.42 9.17
N LYS A 131 -14.99 11.38 10.51
CA LYS A 131 -15.10 10.17 11.34
C LYS A 131 -16.53 9.61 11.39
N ALA A 132 -17.53 10.47 11.30
CA ALA A 132 -18.94 10.08 11.30
C ALA A 132 -19.36 9.32 10.03
N GLY A 133 -18.60 9.45 8.94
CA GLY A 133 -18.74 8.63 7.74
C GLY A 133 -19.32 9.36 6.52
N PRO A 134 -19.63 8.61 5.45
CA PRO A 134 -19.93 9.16 4.12
C PRO A 134 -21.05 10.20 4.06
N ASP A 135 -22.06 10.09 4.91
CA ASP A 135 -23.20 11.01 4.95
C ASP A 135 -22.79 12.46 5.31
N LEU A 136 -21.66 12.65 5.98
CA LEU A 136 -21.13 13.97 6.36
C LEU A 136 -19.89 14.37 5.55
N TRP A 137 -19.47 13.57 4.56
CA TRP A 137 -18.34 13.93 3.72
C TRP A 137 -18.69 15.06 2.75
N PRO A 138 -17.75 16.00 2.49
CA PRO A 138 -18.00 17.09 1.54
C PRO A 138 -18.29 16.55 0.13
N ALA A 139 -19.35 17.07 -0.51
CA ALA A 139 -19.77 16.60 -1.83
C ALA A 139 -18.66 16.63 -2.90
N GLY A 140 -17.78 17.64 -2.87
CA GLY A 140 -16.65 17.77 -3.80
C GLY A 140 -15.48 16.81 -3.54
N GLU A 141 -15.52 16.05 -2.45
CA GLU A 141 -14.50 15.06 -2.08
C GLU A 141 -15.07 13.63 -2.02
N LEU A 142 -16.40 13.47 -2.08
CA LEU A 142 -17.10 12.20 -1.88
C LEU A 142 -16.53 11.09 -2.78
N ALA A 143 -16.38 11.34 -4.08
CA ALA A 143 -15.83 10.36 -5.02
C ALA A 143 -14.41 9.91 -4.63
N ALA A 144 -13.55 10.82 -4.17
CA ALA A 144 -12.18 10.48 -3.78
C ALA A 144 -12.12 9.70 -2.45
N LEU A 145 -13.00 10.02 -1.50
CA LEU A 145 -13.07 9.33 -0.21
C LEU A 145 -13.73 7.95 -0.32
N GLU A 146 -14.78 7.81 -1.14
CA GLU A 146 -15.35 6.49 -1.49
C GLU A 146 -14.34 5.63 -2.24
N PHE A 147 -13.59 6.23 -3.18
CA PHE A 147 -12.48 5.54 -3.84
C PHE A 147 -11.42 5.07 -2.84
N ALA A 148 -11.04 5.90 -1.87
CA ALA A 148 -10.10 5.53 -0.81
C ALA A 148 -10.58 4.33 0.02
N ARG A 149 -11.86 4.37 0.42
CA ARG A 149 -12.50 3.28 1.18
C ARG A 149 -12.53 2.00 0.35
N ARG A 150 -12.98 2.07 -0.90
CA ARG A 150 -13.13 0.91 -1.77
C ARG A 150 -11.81 0.27 -2.14
N VAL A 151 -10.80 1.05 -2.56
CA VAL A 151 -9.46 0.51 -2.86
C VAL A 151 -8.85 -0.20 -1.65
N THR A 152 -9.16 0.26 -0.44
CA THR A 152 -8.66 -0.34 0.79
C THR A 152 -9.37 -1.65 1.15
N LEU A 153 -10.70 -1.71 0.97
CA LEU A 153 -11.51 -2.89 1.30
C LEU A 153 -11.47 -3.96 0.20
N ASP A 154 -11.64 -3.55 -1.05
CA ASP A 154 -11.64 -4.42 -2.24
C ASP A 154 -11.32 -3.60 -3.50
N ALA A 155 -10.03 -3.50 -3.83
CA ALA A 155 -9.56 -2.78 -5.01
C ALA A 155 -10.11 -3.32 -6.34
N SER A 156 -10.49 -4.60 -6.40
CA SER A 156 -11.02 -5.24 -7.60
C SER A 156 -12.43 -4.76 -7.94
N SER A 157 -13.20 -4.33 -6.92
CA SER A 157 -14.55 -3.80 -7.07
C SER A 157 -14.62 -2.36 -7.63
N VAL A 158 -13.48 -1.68 -7.80
CA VAL A 158 -13.44 -0.35 -8.40
C VAL A 158 -13.75 -0.47 -9.89
N THR A 159 -14.81 0.22 -10.32
CA THR A 159 -15.30 0.19 -11.70
C THR A 159 -14.59 1.21 -12.59
N ASP A 160 -14.68 1.00 -13.91
CA ASP A 160 -14.14 1.95 -14.89
C ASP A 160 -14.89 3.29 -14.86
N ALA A 161 -16.19 3.28 -14.56
CA ALA A 161 -17.02 4.48 -14.44
C ALA A 161 -16.57 5.37 -13.28
N GLU A 162 -16.29 4.77 -12.11
CA GLU A 162 -15.78 5.50 -10.95
C GLU A 162 -14.41 6.12 -11.22
N VAL A 163 -13.52 5.40 -11.92
CA VAL A 163 -12.23 5.98 -12.31
C VAL A 163 -12.39 7.08 -13.35
N ALA A 164 -13.35 6.96 -14.28
CA ALA A 164 -13.67 8.02 -15.23
C ALA A 164 -14.19 9.30 -14.53
N GLU A 165 -15.05 9.16 -13.53
CA GLU A 165 -15.54 10.27 -12.71
C GLU A 165 -14.41 10.98 -11.95
N LEU A 166 -13.49 10.20 -11.34
CA LEU A 166 -12.30 10.75 -10.69
C LEU A 166 -11.41 11.50 -11.67
N ARG A 167 -11.22 10.96 -12.88
CA ARG A 167 -10.43 11.63 -13.92
C ARG A 167 -11.07 12.93 -14.38
N GLN A 168 -12.40 12.96 -14.50
CA GLN A 168 -13.13 14.18 -14.83
C GLN A 168 -12.97 15.25 -13.75
N SER A 169 -13.00 14.85 -12.47
CA SER A 169 -12.97 15.78 -11.34
C SER A 169 -11.57 16.26 -10.97
N TYR A 170 -10.56 15.39 -11.10
CA TYR A 170 -9.20 15.65 -10.59
C TYR A 170 -8.11 15.64 -11.67
N GLY A 171 -8.38 15.08 -12.85
CA GLY A 171 -7.40 14.84 -13.90
C GLY A 171 -6.49 13.63 -13.64
N ASP A 172 -5.90 13.10 -14.71
CA ASP A 172 -5.09 11.87 -14.66
C ASP A 172 -3.96 11.93 -13.62
N GLU A 173 -3.27 13.06 -13.53
CA GLU A 173 -2.12 13.24 -12.63
C GLU A 173 -2.50 13.03 -11.16
N LYS A 174 -3.61 13.65 -10.72
CA LYS A 174 -4.09 13.51 -9.35
C LYS A 174 -4.69 12.13 -9.10
N VAL A 175 -5.36 11.53 -10.08
CA VAL A 175 -5.86 10.14 -9.94
C VAL A 175 -4.70 9.17 -9.73
N VAL A 176 -3.60 9.32 -10.47
CA VAL A 176 -2.39 8.50 -10.22
C VAL A 176 -1.80 8.79 -8.83
N ALA A 177 -1.81 10.05 -8.37
CA ALA A 177 -1.39 10.39 -7.01
C ALA A 177 -2.27 9.75 -5.93
N MET A 178 -3.60 9.65 -6.14
CA MET A 178 -4.54 8.96 -5.25
C MET A 178 -4.19 7.48 -5.14
N VAL A 179 -3.97 6.81 -6.27
CA VAL A 179 -3.60 5.38 -6.28
C VAL A 179 -2.28 5.17 -5.53
N LEU A 180 -1.25 5.99 -5.79
CA LEU A 180 0.05 5.87 -5.10
C LEU A 180 -0.05 6.18 -3.61
N LEU A 181 -0.87 7.16 -3.22
CA LEU A 181 -1.13 7.48 -1.81
C LEU A 181 -1.78 6.29 -1.10
N LEU A 182 -2.82 5.72 -1.69
CA LEU A 182 -3.58 4.62 -1.10
C LEU A 182 -2.79 3.32 -1.07
N ALA A 183 -1.99 3.04 -2.09
CA ALA A 183 -1.05 1.91 -2.08
C ALA A 183 -0.04 2.05 -0.93
N TYR A 184 0.53 3.23 -0.74
CA TYR A 184 1.43 3.51 0.37
C TYR A 184 0.73 3.41 1.74
N ALA A 185 -0.45 4.01 1.89
CA ALA A 185 -1.23 3.96 3.13
C ALA A 185 -1.56 2.50 3.52
N ASN A 186 -2.06 1.72 2.55
CA ASN A 186 -2.36 0.30 2.76
C ASN A 186 -1.14 -0.54 3.12
N PHE A 187 0.02 -0.26 2.52
CA PHE A 187 1.28 -0.88 2.89
C PHE A 187 1.69 -0.50 4.32
N GLN A 188 1.66 0.80 4.65
CA GLN A 188 2.09 1.31 5.94
C GLN A 188 1.19 0.82 7.08
N ASP A 189 -0.13 0.82 6.89
CA ASP A 189 -1.09 0.32 7.89
C ASP A 189 -0.83 -1.14 8.22
N ARG A 190 -0.62 -1.98 7.20
CA ARG A 190 -0.29 -3.41 7.39
C ARG A 190 1.02 -3.61 8.13
N LEU A 191 2.05 -2.81 7.82
CA LEU A 191 3.31 -2.83 8.56
C LEU A 191 3.12 -2.45 10.03
N LEU A 192 2.38 -1.36 10.29
CA LEU A 192 2.11 -0.84 11.63
C LEU A 192 1.33 -1.85 12.47
N LEU A 193 0.29 -2.45 11.89
CA LEU A 193 -0.52 -3.48 12.53
C LEU A 193 0.29 -4.74 12.81
N THR A 194 1.06 -5.22 11.83
CA THR A 194 1.87 -6.45 11.96
C THR A 194 2.94 -6.33 13.04
N LEU A 195 3.58 -5.16 13.16
CA LEU A 195 4.60 -4.90 14.16
C LEU A 195 4.04 -4.42 15.50
N ASN A 196 2.70 -4.28 15.61
CA ASN A 196 2.01 -3.71 16.77
C ASN A 196 2.69 -2.41 17.24
N VAL A 197 2.92 -1.47 16.31
CA VAL A 197 3.72 -0.27 16.57
C VAL A 197 2.95 0.66 17.52
N PRO A 198 3.51 0.99 18.70
CA PRO A 198 2.88 1.94 19.60
C PRO A 198 3.01 3.36 19.05
N LEU A 199 1.99 4.19 19.31
CA LEU A 199 2.08 5.63 19.03
C LEU A 199 3.19 6.27 19.86
N GLU A 200 3.77 7.36 19.37
CA GLU A 200 4.82 8.07 20.09
C GLU A 200 4.31 8.73 21.38
N ASP A 201 5.19 8.78 22.39
CA ASP A 201 4.95 9.61 23.58
C ASP A 201 4.77 11.07 23.17
N GLY A 202 3.64 11.67 23.56
CA GLY A 202 3.23 13.01 23.15
C GLY A 202 2.39 13.08 21.87
N GLY A 203 2.04 11.94 21.28
CA GLY A 203 1.14 11.84 20.13
C GLY A 203 1.86 11.83 18.77
N PRO A 204 1.08 11.82 17.67
CA PRO A 204 1.60 11.57 16.33
C PRO A 204 2.57 12.67 15.85
N MET A 205 3.74 12.24 15.38
CA MET A 205 4.79 13.14 14.93
C MET A 205 4.52 13.74 13.53
N PRO A 206 5.06 14.96 13.24
CA PRO A 206 5.15 15.44 11.86
C PRO A 206 6.07 14.52 11.02
N PRO A 207 5.97 14.56 9.69
CA PRO A 207 6.86 13.80 8.81
C PRO A 207 8.32 14.25 9.00
N VAL A 208 9.25 13.30 9.01
CA VAL A 208 10.69 13.57 9.19
C VAL A 208 11.30 13.99 7.87
N GLU A 209 11.76 15.25 7.78
CA GLU A 209 12.49 15.74 6.61
C GLU A 209 13.98 15.43 6.75
N VAL A 210 14.46 14.41 6.04
CA VAL A 210 15.85 13.94 6.10
C VAL A 210 16.36 13.60 4.72
N ARG A 211 17.61 13.96 4.44
CA ARG A 211 18.30 13.59 3.20
C ARG A 211 19.48 12.69 3.50
N PHE A 212 19.49 11.50 2.89
CA PHE A 212 20.57 10.51 3.04
C PHE A 212 21.59 10.60 1.89
N ALA A 213 22.85 10.28 2.18
CA ALA A 213 23.92 10.19 1.19
C ALA A 213 23.75 8.89 0.38
N ARG A 214 23.57 9.02 -0.95
CA ARG A 214 23.27 7.89 -1.84
C ARG A 214 24.45 6.95 -2.09
N ASP A 215 25.65 7.51 -2.16
CA ASP A 215 26.88 6.77 -2.48
C ASP A 215 27.64 6.29 -1.24
N ALA A 216 27.02 6.41 -0.06
CA ALA A 216 27.62 5.93 1.18
C ALA A 216 27.65 4.40 1.21
N LYS A 217 28.65 3.84 1.90
CA LYS A 217 28.72 2.41 2.18
C LYS A 217 27.43 1.96 2.86
N ALA A 218 26.81 0.90 2.33
CA ALA A 218 25.59 0.35 2.89
C ALA A 218 25.81 -0.08 4.35
N PRO A 219 24.89 0.26 5.27
CA PRO A 219 24.93 -0.25 6.63
C PRO A 219 24.86 -1.78 6.67
N SER A 220 25.46 -2.39 7.69
CA SER A 220 25.38 -3.84 7.87
C SER A 220 23.95 -4.26 8.19
N VAL A 221 23.46 -5.31 7.53
CA VAL A 221 22.18 -5.96 7.85
C VAL A 221 22.43 -7.26 8.63
N PRO A 222 21.56 -7.63 9.58
CA PRO A 222 21.66 -8.92 10.24
C PRO A 222 21.54 -10.07 9.24
N ALA A 223 22.30 -11.15 9.43
CA ALA A 223 22.17 -12.36 8.63
C ALA A 223 20.74 -12.93 8.75
N ARG A 224 20.25 -13.52 7.66
CA ARG A 224 18.95 -14.21 7.61
C ARG A 224 19.18 -15.71 7.73
N ALA A 225 18.38 -16.37 8.55
CA ALA A 225 18.36 -17.83 8.59
C ALA A 225 17.76 -18.35 7.27
N ARG A 226 18.37 -19.37 6.68
CA ARG A 226 17.79 -20.00 5.50
C ARG A 226 16.63 -20.90 5.93
N PRO A 227 15.57 -21.04 5.11
CA PRO A 227 14.46 -21.93 5.46
C PRO A 227 14.89 -23.36 5.81
N GLU A 228 15.90 -23.89 5.10
CA GLU A 228 16.50 -25.21 5.38
C GLU A 228 17.18 -25.31 6.76
N ASP A 229 17.73 -24.21 7.26
CA ASP A 229 18.33 -24.15 8.59
C ASP A 229 17.22 -24.14 9.67
N LEU A 230 16.09 -23.48 9.41
CA LEU A 230 14.92 -23.42 10.31
C LEU A 230 14.10 -24.71 10.31
N ALA A 231 13.96 -25.36 9.16
CA ALA A 231 13.20 -26.62 9.01
C ALA A 231 13.85 -27.77 9.80
N ARG A 232 15.20 -27.79 9.88
CA ARG A 232 15.93 -28.74 10.74
C ARG A 232 15.65 -28.56 12.23
N ASP A 233 15.41 -27.32 12.65
CA ASP A 233 15.13 -27.01 14.06
C ASP A 233 13.66 -27.25 14.41
N ALA A 234 12.74 -27.06 13.45
CA ALA A 234 11.30 -27.20 13.66
C ALA A 234 10.76 -28.64 13.49
N ALA A 235 11.37 -29.45 12.61
CA ALA A 235 10.82 -30.77 12.27
C ALA A 235 11.17 -31.89 13.25
N GLY A 236 12.01 -31.64 14.27
CA GLY A 236 12.65 -32.76 14.98
C GLY A 236 13.49 -33.62 14.03
N ALA A 237 14.16 -34.65 14.55
CA ALA A 237 15.17 -35.41 13.80
C ALA A 237 14.62 -36.28 12.64
N ASP A 238 13.31 -36.36 12.42
CA ASP A 238 12.68 -37.31 11.48
C ASP A 238 12.03 -36.67 10.24
N GLY A 239 11.86 -35.35 10.18
CA GLY A 239 11.37 -34.66 8.97
C GLY A 239 9.95 -35.04 8.55
N SER A 240 9.14 -35.62 9.44
CA SER A 240 7.88 -36.30 9.07
C SER A 240 6.67 -35.41 8.81
N ASP A 241 6.73 -34.11 9.13
CA ASP A 241 5.57 -33.21 9.09
C ASP A 241 5.48 -32.31 7.84
N VAL A 242 6.28 -32.58 6.80
CA VAL A 242 6.11 -31.87 5.51
C VAL A 242 5.00 -32.55 4.71
N PRO A 243 3.85 -31.87 4.43
CA PRO A 243 2.78 -32.47 3.64
C PRO A 243 3.29 -32.85 2.25
N THR A 244 3.28 -34.14 1.91
CA THR A 244 3.68 -34.62 0.58
C THR A 244 2.57 -34.47 -0.46
N VAL A 245 1.35 -34.17 0.00
CA VAL A 245 0.16 -33.89 -0.82
C VAL A 245 -0.57 -32.72 -0.19
N VAL A 246 -0.81 -31.67 -0.98
CA VAL A 246 -1.67 -30.55 -0.61
C VAL A 246 -3.00 -30.79 -1.31
N ASP A 247 -4.00 -31.30 -0.59
CA ASP A 247 -5.37 -31.38 -1.06
C ASP A 247 -6.05 -30.04 -0.83
N ASP A 248 -6.03 -29.18 -1.86
CA ASP A 248 -6.66 -27.87 -1.82
C ASP A 248 -7.65 -27.74 -2.98
N PRO A 249 -8.92 -28.17 -2.78
CA PRO A 249 -9.93 -28.12 -3.82
C PRO A 249 -10.26 -26.68 -4.26
N GLU A 250 -10.00 -25.68 -3.42
CA GLU A 250 -10.23 -24.27 -3.74
C GLU A 250 -9.17 -23.75 -4.71
N TRP A 251 -7.90 -24.13 -4.55
CA TRP A 251 -6.82 -23.86 -5.51
C TRP A 251 -6.92 -24.73 -6.77
N GLY A 252 -7.33 -26.00 -6.63
CA GLY A 252 -7.54 -26.91 -7.75
C GLY A 252 -8.73 -26.56 -8.66
N ALA A 253 -9.67 -25.75 -8.17
CA ALA A 253 -10.86 -25.34 -8.94
C ALA A 253 -10.55 -24.38 -10.09
N VAL A 254 -9.49 -23.57 -9.99
CA VAL A 254 -9.11 -22.61 -11.03
C VAL A 254 -8.29 -23.31 -12.11
N LYS A 255 -8.93 -23.60 -13.24
CA LYS A 255 -8.29 -24.28 -14.37
C LYS A 255 -7.41 -23.31 -15.17
N PHE A 256 -6.40 -23.87 -15.84
CA PHE A 256 -5.47 -23.11 -16.69
C PHE A 256 -6.20 -22.25 -17.74
N GLU A 257 -7.29 -22.75 -18.33
CA GLU A 257 -8.06 -22.03 -19.35
C GLU A 257 -8.71 -20.76 -18.79
N ILE A 258 -9.11 -20.77 -17.52
CA ILE A 258 -9.68 -19.60 -16.84
C ILE A 258 -8.58 -18.55 -16.65
N LEU A 259 -7.40 -18.96 -16.16
CA LEU A 259 -6.25 -18.06 -16.00
C LEU A 259 -5.84 -17.44 -17.35
N GLN A 260 -5.78 -18.26 -18.41
CA GLN A 260 -5.45 -17.78 -19.75
C GLN A 260 -6.48 -16.77 -20.26
N THR A 261 -7.78 -17.02 -20.04
CA THR A 261 -8.86 -16.09 -20.41
C THR A 261 -8.75 -14.76 -19.65
N ASN A 262 -8.43 -14.79 -18.36
CA ASN A 262 -8.25 -13.59 -17.54
C ASN A 262 -7.06 -12.76 -18.04
N LEU A 263 -5.92 -13.41 -18.33
CA LEU A 263 -4.73 -12.77 -18.87
C LEU A 263 -4.98 -12.15 -20.25
N ASP A 264 -5.69 -12.83 -21.14
CA ASP A 264 -6.01 -12.30 -22.47
C ASP A 264 -6.99 -11.12 -22.39
N SER A 265 -7.97 -11.19 -21.49
CA SER A 265 -8.86 -10.07 -21.18
C SER A 265 -8.07 -8.85 -20.67
N GLN A 266 -7.07 -9.06 -19.83
CA GLN A 266 -6.20 -8.00 -19.36
C GLN A 266 -5.38 -7.39 -20.49
N ARG A 267 -4.78 -8.23 -21.36
CA ARG A 267 -3.95 -7.76 -22.48
C ARG A 267 -4.75 -6.89 -23.45
N ALA A 268 -6.02 -7.23 -23.65
CA ALA A 268 -6.96 -6.49 -24.49
C ALA A 268 -7.51 -5.21 -23.82
N ASN A 269 -7.31 -5.02 -22.52
CA ASN A 269 -7.83 -3.86 -21.80
C ASN A 269 -7.08 -2.57 -22.24
N ASN A 270 -7.86 -1.54 -22.57
CA ASN A 270 -7.36 -0.22 -22.99
C ASN A 270 -6.74 0.61 -21.84
N GLY A 271 -6.88 0.14 -20.60
CA GLY A 271 -6.41 0.82 -19.40
C GLY A 271 -7.33 1.97 -18.98
N ARG A 272 -7.26 2.33 -17.69
CA ARG A 272 -8.09 3.40 -17.10
C ARG A 272 -7.44 4.79 -17.20
N ILE A 273 -6.12 4.81 -17.37
CA ILE A 273 -5.28 6.02 -17.46
C ILE A 273 -4.41 5.89 -18.72
N PRO A 274 -4.25 6.96 -19.53
CA PRO A 274 -3.33 6.95 -20.66
C PRO A 274 -1.91 6.57 -20.22
N VAL A 275 -1.24 5.70 -20.98
CA VAL A 275 0.12 5.26 -20.65
C VAL A 275 1.12 6.19 -21.34
N PRO A 276 1.94 6.96 -20.61
CA PRO A 276 2.98 7.79 -21.21
C PRO A 276 4.02 6.93 -21.92
N SER A 277 4.55 7.40 -23.04
CA SER A 277 5.73 6.81 -23.67
C SER A 277 6.97 6.99 -22.79
N PHE A 278 7.97 6.13 -22.97
CA PHE A 278 9.24 6.27 -22.25
C PHE A 278 9.92 7.63 -22.52
N GLY A 279 9.80 8.16 -23.74
CA GLY A 279 10.30 9.49 -24.08
C GLY A 279 9.59 10.63 -23.32
N GLU A 280 8.29 10.52 -23.08
CA GLU A 280 7.55 11.48 -22.25
C GLU A 280 7.94 11.38 -20.77
N VAL A 281 8.15 10.16 -20.26
CA VAL A 281 8.66 9.93 -18.90
C VAL A 281 10.02 10.64 -18.71
N LEU A 282 10.96 10.46 -19.64
CA LEU A 282 12.30 11.07 -19.54
C LEU A 282 12.30 12.60 -19.53
N LYS A 283 11.25 13.24 -20.08
CA LYS A 283 11.09 14.70 -20.07
C LYS A 283 10.58 15.22 -18.72
N LYS A 284 9.87 14.39 -17.97
CA LYS A 284 9.28 14.75 -16.67
C LYS A 284 10.11 14.28 -15.47
N LEU A 285 11.07 13.38 -15.69
CA LEU A 285 11.92 12.86 -14.63
C LEU A 285 12.83 13.96 -14.06
N PRO A 286 12.75 14.27 -12.75
CA PRO A 286 13.66 15.21 -12.09
C PRO A 286 15.14 14.82 -12.27
N ASP A 287 16.01 15.82 -12.36
CA ASP A 287 17.45 15.62 -12.60
C ASP A 287 18.16 14.87 -11.47
N ASP A 288 17.61 14.95 -10.26
CA ASP A 288 18.13 14.22 -9.11
C ASP A 288 17.64 12.77 -9.07
N ILE A 289 16.78 12.30 -9.98
CA ILE A 289 16.37 10.90 -10.06
C ILE A 289 17.20 10.17 -11.14
N PRO A 290 17.89 9.07 -10.80
CA PRO A 290 18.67 8.30 -11.77
C PRO A 290 17.81 7.86 -12.96
N ARG A 291 18.29 8.15 -14.17
CA ARG A 291 17.63 7.74 -15.41
C ARG A 291 17.83 6.24 -15.64
N PRO A 292 16.78 5.48 -16.02
CA PRO A 292 16.93 4.06 -16.36
C PRO A 292 17.89 3.87 -17.54
N GLU A 293 18.82 2.92 -17.41
CA GLU A 293 19.80 2.59 -18.48
C GLU A 293 19.13 1.95 -19.70
N LYS A 294 18.02 1.23 -19.48
CA LYS A 294 17.24 0.56 -20.52
C LYS A 294 15.83 1.14 -20.61
N PRO A 295 15.22 1.18 -21.81
CA PRO A 295 13.84 1.59 -21.96
C PRO A 295 12.89 0.78 -21.08
N VAL A 296 12.08 1.47 -20.29
CA VAL A 296 11.04 0.85 -19.46
C VAL A 296 9.82 0.55 -20.33
N GLN A 297 9.36 -0.70 -20.31
CA GLN A 297 8.19 -1.16 -21.06
C GLN A 297 7.00 -1.53 -20.16
N ILE A 298 7.22 -1.60 -18.85
CA ILE A 298 6.18 -1.94 -17.88
C ILE A 298 5.19 -0.77 -17.81
N ARG A 299 3.94 -0.98 -18.28
CA ARG A 299 2.89 0.05 -18.37
C ARG A 299 2.68 0.78 -17.04
N TRP A 300 2.61 0.03 -15.93
CA TRP A 300 2.49 0.60 -14.58
C TRP A 300 3.65 1.55 -14.26
N SER A 301 4.90 1.14 -14.51
CA SER A 301 6.07 1.97 -14.27
C SER A 301 6.05 3.25 -15.12
N LEU A 302 5.61 3.16 -16.38
CA LEU A 302 5.46 4.32 -17.26
C LEU A 302 4.40 5.30 -16.74
N VAL A 303 3.25 4.81 -16.29
CA VAL A 303 2.21 5.64 -15.67
C VAL A 303 2.73 6.32 -14.40
N CYS A 304 3.27 5.56 -13.45
CA CYS A 304 3.74 6.12 -12.19
C CYS A 304 4.86 7.16 -12.40
N MET A 305 5.87 6.85 -13.22
CA MET A 305 6.96 7.81 -13.47
C MET A 305 6.52 8.99 -14.33
N GLY A 306 5.58 8.79 -15.26
CA GLY A 306 5.15 9.85 -16.17
C GLY A 306 4.14 10.83 -15.57
N TYR A 307 3.45 10.45 -14.50
CA TYR A 307 2.54 11.34 -13.77
C TYR A 307 3.06 11.75 -12.39
N GLN A 308 3.79 10.88 -11.69
CA GLN A 308 4.24 11.09 -10.30
C GLN A 308 5.69 10.62 -10.08
N PRO A 309 6.69 11.21 -10.77
CA PRO A 309 8.06 10.71 -10.80
C PRO A 309 8.73 10.65 -9.42
N GLU A 310 8.54 11.66 -8.56
CA GLU A 310 9.11 11.70 -7.21
C GLU A 310 8.55 10.56 -6.32
N LEU A 311 7.22 10.41 -6.29
CA LEU A 311 6.55 9.36 -5.52
C LEU A 311 6.95 7.97 -6.04
N ALA A 312 6.98 7.79 -7.35
CA ALA A 312 7.35 6.52 -8.00
C ALA A 312 8.81 6.15 -7.72
N ALA A 313 9.73 7.12 -7.77
CA ALA A 313 11.14 6.89 -7.49
C ALA A 313 11.38 6.54 -6.02
N ALA A 314 10.69 7.21 -5.09
CA ALA A 314 10.78 6.93 -3.66
C ALA A 314 10.22 5.54 -3.31
N TRP A 315 9.07 5.15 -3.87
CA TRP A 315 8.54 3.79 -3.72
C TRP A 315 9.52 2.74 -4.27
N SER A 316 10.06 2.98 -5.47
CA SER A 316 11.02 2.06 -6.09
C SER A 316 12.33 1.95 -5.30
N ALA A 317 12.74 3.01 -4.60
CA ALA A 317 13.89 2.93 -3.69
C ALA A 317 13.59 2.04 -2.47
N CYS A 318 12.37 2.10 -1.93
CA CYS A 318 11.94 1.22 -0.84
C CYS A 318 11.98 -0.25 -1.28
N THR A 319 11.37 -0.59 -2.42
CA THR A 319 11.29 -1.98 -2.88
C THR A 319 12.65 -2.57 -3.28
N ARG A 320 13.52 -1.79 -3.92
CA ARG A 320 14.89 -2.22 -4.22
C ARG A 320 15.71 -2.46 -2.96
N ASN A 321 15.72 -1.50 -2.02
CA ASN A 321 16.44 -1.67 -0.76
C ASN A 321 15.89 -2.86 0.04
N PHE A 322 14.56 -3.03 0.07
CA PHE A 322 13.95 -4.18 0.73
C PHE A 322 14.42 -5.50 0.14
N ARG A 323 14.39 -5.65 -1.20
CA ARG A 323 14.89 -6.85 -1.87
C ARG A 323 16.33 -7.16 -1.47
N ASP A 324 17.21 -6.15 -1.51
CA ASP A 324 18.62 -6.34 -1.20
C ASP A 324 18.87 -6.69 0.29
N GLU A 325 18.10 -6.10 1.22
CA GLU A 325 18.31 -6.25 2.66
C GLU A 325 17.53 -7.43 3.28
N ALA A 326 16.38 -7.76 2.72
CA ALA A 326 15.53 -8.83 3.22
C ALA A 326 16.06 -10.20 2.81
N GLN A 327 16.64 -10.32 1.61
CA GLN A 327 17.17 -11.58 1.05
C GLN A 327 16.20 -12.74 1.27
N GLN A 328 14.92 -12.51 0.97
CA GLN A 328 13.89 -13.53 1.17
C GLN A 328 14.19 -14.75 0.31
N ASP A 329 13.82 -15.93 0.81
CA ASP A 329 13.89 -17.13 0.01
C ASP A 329 13.00 -16.98 -1.24
N ARG A 330 13.52 -17.43 -2.38
CA ARG A 330 12.85 -17.24 -3.67
C ARG A 330 11.52 -17.99 -3.73
N VAL A 331 11.45 -19.22 -3.23
CA VAL A 331 10.20 -19.99 -3.26
C VAL A 331 9.17 -19.33 -2.35
N PHE A 332 9.60 -18.83 -1.20
CA PHE A 332 8.74 -18.06 -0.31
C PHE A 332 8.23 -16.77 -0.95
N GLU A 333 9.08 -15.98 -1.60
CA GLU A 333 8.69 -14.73 -2.29
C GLU A 333 7.66 -15.00 -3.40
N GLU A 334 7.90 -16.00 -4.25
CA GLU A 334 6.97 -16.39 -5.32
C GLU A 334 5.65 -16.94 -4.77
N SER A 335 5.70 -17.72 -3.68
CA SER A 335 4.48 -18.24 -3.02
C SER A 335 3.63 -17.11 -2.44
N LEU A 336 4.27 -16.16 -1.75
CA LEU A 336 3.59 -14.97 -1.24
C LEU A 336 2.96 -14.14 -2.36
N PHE A 337 3.64 -14.01 -3.50
CA PHE A 337 3.08 -13.31 -4.66
C PHE A 337 1.74 -13.93 -5.09
N TRP A 338 1.66 -15.25 -5.20
CA TRP A 338 0.41 -15.93 -5.59
C TRP A 338 -0.68 -15.83 -4.53
N VAL A 339 -0.33 -16.00 -3.25
CA VAL A 339 -1.28 -15.85 -2.14
C VAL A 339 -1.87 -14.44 -2.12
N VAL A 340 -1.02 -13.41 -2.18
CA VAL A 340 -1.46 -12.01 -2.19
C VAL A 340 -2.31 -11.71 -3.41
N THR A 341 -1.84 -12.10 -4.60
CA THR A 341 -2.55 -11.91 -5.88
C THR A 341 -3.96 -12.47 -5.83
N ARG A 342 -4.11 -13.72 -5.37
CA ARG A 342 -5.43 -14.34 -5.22
C ARG A 342 -6.30 -13.62 -4.19
N THR A 343 -5.73 -13.32 -3.02
CA THR A 343 -6.45 -12.70 -1.89
C THR A 343 -7.04 -11.34 -2.25
N ILE A 344 -6.37 -10.59 -3.14
CA ILE A 344 -6.84 -9.26 -3.57
C ILE A 344 -7.58 -9.30 -4.92
N HIS A 345 -7.92 -10.49 -5.42
CA HIS A 345 -8.53 -10.71 -6.74
C HIS A 345 -7.76 -10.00 -7.87
N CYS A 346 -6.43 -10.04 -7.79
CA CYS A 346 -5.57 -9.56 -8.85
C CYS A 346 -5.71 -10.48 -10.07
N PHE A 347 -5.57 -9.91 -11.26
CA PHE A 347 -5.90 -10.54 -12.54
C PHE A 347 -4.92 -11.64 -13.04
N TYR A 348 -3.94 -12.05 -12.21
CA TYR A 348 -2.95 -13.08 -12.60
C TYR A 348 -3.43 -14.49 -12.33
#